data_AF-A0A7Y6UQ49-F1
#
_entry.id   AF-A0A7Y6UQ49-F1
#
_cell.length_a   1.000
_cell.length_b   1.000
_cell.length_c   1.000
_cell.angle_alpha   90.00
_cell.angle_beta   90.00
_cell.angle_gamma   90.00
#
_symmetry.space_group_name_H-M   'P 1'
#
loop_
_entity.id
_entity.type
_entity.pdbx_description
1 polymer ?
#
loop_
_entity_poly.entity_id
_entity_poly.type
_entity_poly.pdbx_seq_one_letter_code
_entity_poly.pdbx_strand_id
1 'polypeptide(L)'
;MNPHVTTVLSHATERTAEARVAAYDWQAIFGDLNGFGCGVLEKLLSAEECRRLSDLYSQEQHFRSHIHMARHGFGKGEYRYFRYPLPDLLGGLRNALYPRLAEIANQWNGRMGIEERYPAEHAEFLCQCHDAGQTRPTPLLLQYGPGDFNCLHQDLYGDLAFPIQVAILLSEPGQDFTGGEFVLTEQRPRMQSRVEVVPLRQGDAVAFAVHNRPVQGTKGNYRVNLRHGVSRVRSGLRHTAGIIFHDAK
;
A
#
# COMPACT_ATOMS: atom_id res chain seq x y z
N MET A 1 16.65 -24.27 -13.85
CA MET A 1 17.09 -23.33 -12.79
C MET A 1 17.31 -24.13 -11.52
N ASN A 2 18.45 -23.96 -10.85
CA ASN A 2 18.85 -24.79 -9.72
C ASN A 2 18.11 -24.29 -8.44
N PRO A 3 17.22 -25.08 -7.81
CA PRO A 3 16.33 -24.60 -6.75
C PRO A 3 17.08 -24.02 -5.55
N HIS A 4 18.27 -24.54 -5.24
CA HIS A 4 19.13 -24.02 -4.17
C HIS A 4 19.63 -22.59 -4.41
N VAL A 5 19.86 -22.18 -5.65
CA VAL A 5 20.32 -20.81 -5.96
C VAL A 5 19.17 -19.81 -5.80
N THR A 6 17.97 -20.20 -6.21
CA THR A 6 16.75 -19.37 -6.05
C THR A 6 16.41 -19.16 -4.56
N THR A 7 16.50 -20.20 -3.73
CA THR A 7 16.23 -20.09 -2.29
C THR A 7 17.24 -19.22 -1.54
N VAL A 8 18.52 -19.27 -1.90
CA VAL A 8 19.57 -18.45 -1.24
C VAL A 8 19.42 -16.97 -1.62
N LEU A 9 19.07 -16.67 -2.87
CA LEU A 9 18.82 -15.30 -3.34
C LEU A 9 17.56 -14.71 -2.68
N SER A 10 16.47 -15.48 -2.55
CA SER A 10 15.25 -15.02 -1.89
C SER A 10 15.49 -14.64 -0.42
N HIS A 11 16.20 -15.48 0.33
CA HIS A 11 16.54 -15.22 1.73
C HIS A 11 17.53 -14.05 1.93
N ALA A 12 18.38 -13.76 0.93
CA ALA A 12 19.24 -12.58 0.98
C ALA A 12 18.44 -11.29 0.72
N THR A 13 17.51 -11.33 -0.24
CA THR A 13 16.60 -10.21 -0.53
C THR A 13 15.67 -9.91 0.65
N GLU A 14 15.10 -10.93 1.30
CA GLU A 14 14.28 -10.77 2.50
C GLU A 14 15.05 -10.11 3.64
N ARG A 15 16.24 -10.62 4.00
CA ARG A 15 17.10 -9.99 5.02
C ARG A 15 17.49 -8.55 4.68
N THR A 16 17.64 -8.22 3.40
CA THR A 16 17.92 -6.85 2.96
C THR A 16 16.70 -5.94 3.12
N ALA A 17 15.50 -6.44 2.84
CA ALA A 17 14.25 -5.71 3.06
C ALA A 17 13.98 -5.49 4.55
N GLU A 18 14.17 -6.51 5.39
CA GLU A 18 14.04 -6.42 6.84
C GLU A 18 14.96 -5.36 7.44
N ALA A 19 16.26 -5.39 7.11
CA ALA A 19 17.22 -4.40 7.59
C ALA A 19 16.84 -2.98 7.17
N ARG A 20 16.42 -2.81 5.91
CA ARG A 20 15.94 -1.52 5.36
C ARG A 20 14.73 -1.00 6.13
N VAL A 21 13.72 -1.85 6.32
CA VAL A 21 12.47 -1.51 7.01
C VAL A 21 12.71 -1.26 8.50
N ALA A 22 13.61 -2.01 9.14
CA ALA A 22 13.95 -1.84 10.54
C ALA A 22 14.68 -0.52 10.85
N ALA A 23 15.31 0.09 9.85
CA ALA A 23 16.10 1.32 10.04
C ALA A 23 15.25 2.60 10.17
N TYR A 24 13.94 2.54 9.86
CA TYR A 24 13.05 3.68 10.01
C TYR A 24 12.74 4.00 11.47
N ASP A 25 12.50 5.29 11.75
CA ASP A 25 11.87 5.71 13.01
C ASP A 25 10.39 5.35 12.99
N TRP A 26 10.09 4.13 13.41
CA TRP A 26 8.73 3.62 13.50
C TRP A 26 7.87 4.39 14.51
N GLN A 27 8.47 5.00 15.52
CA GLN A 27 7.73 5.82 16.48
C GLN A 27 7.19 7.07 15.79
N ALA A 28 8.00 7.74 14.97
CA ALA A 28 7.56 8.87 14.16
C ALA A 28 6.47 8.46 13.14
N ILE A 29 6.71 7.37 12.39
CA ILE A 29 5.74 6.85 11.39
C ILE A 29 4.40 6.49 12.06
N PHE A 30 4.43 5.86 13.23
CA PHE A 30 3.22 5.58 14.00
C PHE A 30 2.54 6.85 14.51
N GLY A 31 3.31 7.86 14.91
CA GLY A 31 2.79 9.20 15.23
C GLY A 31 1.98 9.77 14.07
N ASP A 32 2.55 9.75 12.86
CA ASP A 32 1.90 10.29 11.66
C ASP A 32 0.67 9.47 11.24
N LEU A 33 0.76 8.13 11.24
CA LEU A 33 -0.39 7.26 11.01
C LEU A 33 -1.52 7.53 12.01
N ASN A 34 -1.19 7.70 13.29
CA ASN A 34 -2.17 8.03 14.34
C ASN A 34 -2.72 9.45 14.24
N GLY A 35 -1.96 10.42 13.74
CA GLY A 35 -2.36 11.83 13.66
C GLY A 35 -3.10 12.20 12.38
N PHE A 36 -2.65 11.66 11.26
CA PHE A 36 -3.04 12.06 9.91
C PHE A 36 -3.58 10.90 9.07
N GLY A 37 -3.42 9.66 9.53
CA GLY A 37 -3.87 8.47 8.80
C GLY A 37 -2.91 8.02 7.70
N CYS A 38 -1.74 8.65 7.59
CA CYS A 38 -0.67 8.24 6.71
C CYS A 38 0.70 8.55 7.33
N GLY A 39 1.72 7.79 6.96
CA GLY A 39 3.12 8.05 7.28
C GLY A 39 4.02 7.75 6.07
N VAL A 40 5.08 8.53 5.88
CA VAL A 40 6.00 8.40 4.74
C VAL A 40 7.22 7.57 5.13
N LEU A 41 7.57 6.62 4.28
CA LEU A 41 8.84 5.89 4.31
C LEU A 41 9.71 6.41 3.16
N GLU A 42 10.56 7.39 3.46
CA GLU A 42 11.43 8.00 2.46
C GLU A 42 12.45 7.00 1.92
N LYS A 43 12.70 7.04 0.61
CA LYS A 43 13.73 6.24 -0.09
C LYS A 43 13.64 4.75 0.22
N LEU A 44 12.42 4.23 0.34
CA LEU A 44 12.19 2.79 0.54
C LEU A 44 12.75 1.99 -0.63
N LEU A 45 12.71 2.53 -1.84
CA LEU A 45 13.36 1.96 -3.03
C LEU A 45 14.42 2.91 -3.59
N SER A 46 15.47 2.33 -4.18
CA SER A 46 16.37 3.09 -5.03
C SER A 46 15.72 3.41 -6.38
N ALA A 47 16.20 4.44 -7.07
CA ALA A 47 15.72 4.78 -8.42
C ALA A 47 15.87 3.61 -9.41
N GLU A 48 16.89 2.76 -9.25
CA GLU A 48 17.08 1.56 -10.07
C GLU A 48 16.05 0.47 -9.75
N GLU A 49 15.75 0.24 -8.47
CA GLU A 49 14.66 -0.65 -8.05
C GLU A 49 13.30 -0.16 -8.58
N CYS A 50 13.05 1.15 -8.53
CA CYS A 50 11.85 1.76 -9.10
C CYS A 50 11.71 1.48 -10.60
N ARG A 51 12.77 1.74 -11.39
CA ARG A 51 12.77 1.44 -12.83
C ARG A 51 12.51 -0.03 -13.12
N ARG A 52 13.23 -0.93 -12.44
CA ARG A 52 13.05 -2.37 -12.62
C ARG A 52 11.62 -2.83 -12.32
N LEU A 53 10.98 -2.28 -11.30
CA LEU A 53 9.57 -2.59 -11.00
C LEU A 53 8.61 -2.00 -12.06
N SER A 54 8.80 -0.75 -12.48
CA SER A 54 7.99 -0.13 -13.53
C SER A 54 8.08 -0.88 -14.86
N ASP A 55 9.27 -1.37 -15.21
CA ASP A 55 9.51 -2.16 -16.43
C ASP A 55 8.79 -3.52 -16.44
N LEU A 56 8.34 -4.00 -15.28
CA LEU A 56 7.48 -5.19 -15.23
C LEU A 56 6.10 -4.93 -15.81
N TYR A 57 5.62 -3.67 -15.90
CA TYR A 57 4.26 -3.37 -16.34
C TYR A 57 3.92 -3.98 -17.71
N SER A 58 4.87 -3.96 -18.65
CA SER A 58 4.72 -4.52 -20.00
C SER A 58 4.83 -6.05 -20.06
N GLN A 59 5.23 -6.70 -18.97
CA GLN A 59 5.52 -8.13 -18.89
C GLN A 59 4.33 -8.90 -18.28
N GLU A 60 3.36 -9.25 -19.13
CA GLU A 60 2.08 -9.84 -18.73
C GLU A 60 2.20 -11.12 -17.89
N GLN A 61 3.28 -11.89 -18.04
CA GLN A 61 3.52 -13.12 -17.28
C GLN A 61 3.55 -12.90 -15.76
N HIS A 62 3.85 -11.68 -15.29
CA HIS A 62 3.89 -11.36 -13.86
C HIS A 62 2.52 -11.09 -13.25
N PHE A 63 1.47 -10.95 -14.07
CA PHE A 63 0.17 -10.48 -13.60
C PHE A 63 -0.92 -11.54 -13.74
N ARG A 64 -1.86 -11.56 -12.80
CA ARG A 64 -3.08 -12.40 -12.88
C ARG A 64 -4.25 -11.67 -13.52
N SER A 65 -4.25 -10.35 -13.53
CA SER A 65 -5.31 -9.54 -14.12
C SER A 65 -4.84 -8.13 -14.45
N HIS A 66 -5.55 -7.49 -15.38
CA HIS A 66 -5.37 -6.10 -15.80
C HIS A 66 -6.73 -5.42 -15.76
N ILE A 67 -6.82 -4.34 -14.98
CA ILE A 67 -8.04 -3.57 -14.77
C ILE A 67 -7.88 -2.19 -15.39
N HIS A 68 -8.86 -1.81 -16.21
CA HIS A 68 -8.98 -0.45 -16.75
C HIS A 68 -10.00 0.31 -15.90
N MET A 69 -9.54 1.27 -15.11
CA MET A 69 -10.33 1.92 -14.05
C MET A 69 -11.60 2.60 -14.58
N ALA A 70 -11.52 3.16 -15.79
CA ALA A 70 -12.62 3.86 -16.45
C ALA A 70 -13.88 2.98 -16.62
N ARG A 71 -13.73 1.65 -16.71
CA ARG A 71 -14.85 0.71 -16.84
C ARG A 71 -15.62 0.50 -15.53
N HIS A 72 -15.04 0.91 -14.41
CA HIS A 72 -15.57 0.63 -13.07
C HIS A 72 -15.92 1.90 -12.27
N GLY A 73 -15.77 3.09 -12.86
CA GLY A 73 -16.05 4.35 -12.17
C GLY A 73 -15.03 4.74 -11.09
N PHE A 74 -13.90 4.02 -10.99
CA PHE A 74 -12.84 4.26 -10.00
C PHE A 74 -11.86 5.38 -10.42
N GLY A 75 -12.07 5.98 -11.58
CA GLY A 75 -11.22 7.04 -12.13
C GLY A 75 -10.81 6.71 -13.55
N LYS A 76 -9.62 7.18 -13.94
CA LYS A 76 -9.02 6.96 -15.25
C LYS A 76 -7.57 6.54 -15.05
N GLY A 77 -7.13 5.52 -15.77
CA GLY A 77 -5.86 4.84 -15.56
C GLY A 77 -6.02 3.33 -15.52
N GLU A 78 -4.91 2.64 -15.25
CA GLU A 78 -4.84 1.19 -15.30
C GLU A 78 -4.03 0.63 -14.13
N TYR A 79 -4.42 -0.57 -13.68
CA TYR A 79 -3.59 -1.32 -12.75
C TYR A 79 -3.62 -2.81 -13.06
N ARG A 80 -2.53 -3.49 -12.68
CA ARG A 80 -2.34 -4.93 -12.89
C ARG A 80 -2.02 -5.59 -11.55
N TYR A 81 -2.78 -6.61 -11.16
CA TYR A 81 -2.48 -7.40 -9.96
C TYR A 81 -1.42 -8.45 -10.30
N PHE A 82 -0.38 -8.54 -9.48
CA PHE A 82 0.62 -9.59 -9.61
C PHE A 82 0.00 -10.97 -9.39
N ARG A 83 0.64 -12.01 -9.94
CA ARG A 83 0.37 -13.41 -9.57
C ARG A 83 1.46 -13.93 -8.63
N TYR A 84 1.21 -15.06 -7.98
CA TYR A 84 2.28 -15.78 -7.28
C TYR A 84 3.17 -16.54 -8.30
N PRO A 85 4.49 -16.69 -8.01
CA PRO A 85 5.23 -15.99 -6.96
C PRO A 85 5.35 -14.48 -7.28
N LEU A 86 5.37 -13.65 -6.22
CA LEU A 86 5.60 -12.21 -6.37
C LEU A 86 7.07 -11.95 -6.76
N PRO A 87 7.38 -10.82 -7.42
CA PRO A 87 8.78 -10.37 -7.55
C PRO A 87 9.44 -10.30 -6.16
N ASP A 88 10.67 -10.84 -6.03
CA ASP A 88 11.35 -11.01 -4.74
C ASP A 88 11.38 -9.71 -3.90
N LEU A 89 11.59 -8.57 -4.55
CA LEU A 89 11.57 -7.26 -3.90
C LEU A 89 10.21 -6.94 -3.25
N LEU A 90 9.11 -7.17 -3.96
CA LEU A 90 7.76 -6.92 -3.43
C LEU A 90 7.38 -7.95 -2.36
N GLY A 91 7.76 -9.21 -2.54
CA GLY A 91 7.56 -10.26 -1.54
C GLY A 91 8.29 -9.95 -0.24
N GLY A 92 9.58 -9.63 -0.32
CA GLY A 92 10.41 -9.26 0.83
C GLY A 92 9.91 -8.01 1.54
N LEU A 93 9.52 -6.95 0.82
CA LEU A 93 8.93 -5.75 1.43
C LEU A 93 7.57 -6.03 2.08
N ARG A 94 6.70 -6.80 1.44
CA ARG A 94 5.39 -7.19 2.01
C ARG A 94 5.57 -7.96 3.31
N ASN A 95 6.54 -8.88 3.38
CA ASN A 95 6.86 -9.62 4.60
C ASN A 95 7.49 -8.72 5.67
N ALA A 96 8.44 -7.84 5.31
CA ALA A 96 9.15 -6.99 6.25
C ALA A 96 8.30 -5.86 6.86
N LEU A 97 7.41 -5.25 6.06
CA LEU A 97 6.54 -4.15 6.51
C LEU A 97 5.41 -4.64 7.42
N TYR A 98 4.89 -5.84 7.16
CA TYR A 98 3.69 -6.33 7.82
C TYR A 98 3.76 -6.34 9.35
N PRO A 99 4.80 -6.90 10.02
CA PRO A 99 4.82 -6.99 11.49
C PRO A 99 4.69 -5.61 12.15
N ARG A 100 5.39 -4.60 11.61
CA ARG A 100 5.33 -3.22 12.10
C ARG A 100 3.93 -2.63 11.94
N LEU A 101 3.30 -2.86 10.79
CA LEU A 101 1.96 -2.35 10.53
C LEU A 101 0.87 -3.11 11.30
N ALA A 102 1.08 -4.39 11.59
CA ALA A 102 0.17 -5.21 12.38
C ALA A 102 0.08 -4.71 13.83
N GLU A 103 1.21 -4.24 14.41
CA GLU A 103 1.22 -3.63 15.75
C GLU A 103 0.25 -2.44 15.84
N ILE A 104 0.36 -1.46 14.93
CA ILE A 104 -0.52 -0.29 14.92
C ILE A 104 -1.96 -0.65 14.52
N ALA A 105 -2.16 -1.59 13.60
CA ALA A 105 -3.50 -2.07 13.24
C ALA A 105 -4.22 -2.70 14.44
N ASN A 106 -3.53 -3.52 15.23
CA ASN A 106 -4.07 -4.12 16.45
C ASN A 106 -4.35 -3.08 17.54
N GLN A 107 -3.46 -2.09 17.72
CA GLN A 107 -3.70 -0.96 18.62
C GLN A 107 -4.94 -0.16 18.19
N TRP A 108 -5.12 0.06 16.90
CA TRP A 108 -6.30 0.73 16.36
C TRP A 108 -7.57 -0.06 16.65
N ASN A 109 -7.58 -1.36 16.36
CA ASN A 109 -8.73 -2.22 16.65
C ASN A 109 -9.08 -2.19 18.15
N GLY A 110 -8.09 -2.27 19.04
CA GLY A 110 -8.29 -2.15 20.48
C GLY A 110 -8.96 -0.82 20.88
N ARG A 111 -8.45 0.31 20.37
CA ARG A 111 -9.03 1.65 20.64
C ARG A 111 -10.42 1.85 20.07
N MET A 112 -10.76 1.13 19.00
CA MET A 112 -12.06 1.19 18.32
C MET A 112 -13.06 0.13 18.82
N GLY A 113 -12.67 -0.71 19.78
CA GLY A 113 -13.50 -1.82 20.29
C GLY A 113 -13.80 -2.89 19.25
N ILE A 114 -12.89 -3.08 18.29
CA ILE A 114 -12.98 -4.15 17.27
C ILE A 114 -12.24 -5.38 17.83
N GLU A 115 -12.86 -6.55 17.73
CA GLU A 115 -12.30 -7.80 18.29
C GLU A 115 -11.19 -8.42 17.42
N GLU A 116 -11.27 -8.22 16.09
CA GLU A 116 -10.31 -8.75 15.11
C GLU A 116 -8.85 -8.42 15.46
N ARG A 117 -7.96 -9.41 15.36
CA ARG A 117 -6.52 -9.25 15.65
C ARG A 117 -5.68 -9.90 14.56
N TYR A 118 -4.76 -9.12 14.03
CA TYR A 118 -3.81 -9.58 13.02
C TYR A 118 -2.65 -10.32 13.70
N PRO A 119 -2.26 -11.51 13.22
CA PRO A 119 -1.12 -12.25 13.76
C PRO A 119 0.20 -11.48 13.56
N ALA A 120 1.24 -11.85 14.32
CA ALA A 120 2.52 -11.17 14.27
C ALA A 120 3.26 -11.39 12.94
N GLU A 121 3.11 -12.58 12.34
CA GLU A 121 3.74 -12.95 11.09
C GLU A 121 2.79 -12.83 9.89
N HIS A 122 3.30 -12.32 8.77
CA HIS A 122 2.49 -12.15 7.56
C HIS A 122 2.03 -13.49 6.99
N ALA A 123 2.87 -14.51 7.06
CA ALA A 123 2.53 -15.86 6.59
C ALA A 123 1.32 -16.44 7.32
N GLU A 124 1.21 -16.22 8.63
CA GLU A 124 0.05 -16.65 9.43
C GLU A 124 -1.23 -15.94 8.97
N PHE A 125 -1.15 -14.64 8.66
CA PHE A 125 -2.30 -13.89 8.14
C PHE A 125 -2.72 -14.36 6.74
N LEU A 126 -1.76 -14.73 5.89
CA LEU A 126 -2.05 -15.34 4.59
C LEU A 126 -2.72 -16.70 4.74
N CYS A 127 -2.30 -17.53 5.70
CA CYS A 127 -3.00 -18.79 6.00
C CYS A 127 -4.46 -18.53 6.38
N GLN A 128 -4.74 -17.55 7.25
CA GLN A 128 -6.11 -17.15 7.58
C GLN A 128 -6.91 -16.69 6.35
N CYS A 129 -6.27 -15.92 5.45
CA CYS A 129 -6.88 -15.53 4.18
C CYS A 129 -7.23 -16.76 3.33
N HIS A 130 -6.31 -17.72 3.21
CA HIS A 130 -6.49 -18.92 2.40
C HIS A 130 -7.59 -19.83 2.98
N ASP A 131 -7.66 -19.98 4.30
CA ASP A 131 -8.73 -20.70 4.99
C ASP A 131 -10.11 -20.03 4.77
N ALA A 132 -10.14 -18.71 4.62
CA ALA A 132 -11.32 -17.94 4.24
C ALA A 132 -11.60 -17.94 2.71
N GLY A 133 -10.88 -18.74 1.93
CA GLY A 133 -11.03 -18.85 0.48
C GLY A 133 -10.43 -17.68 -0.31
N GLN A 134 -9.60 -16.85 0.32
CA GLN A 134 -8.92 -15.72 -0.31
C GLN A 134 -7.49 -16.10 -0.73
N THR A 135 -7.30 -16.65 -1.92
CA THR A 135 -6.01 -17.23 -2.35
C THR A 135 -5.27 -16.42 -3.42
N ARG A 136 -5.79 -15.26 -3.83
CA ARG A 136 -5.22 -14.45 -4.92
C ARG A 136 -4.41 -13.29 -4.35
N PRO A 137 -3.14 -13.11 -4.77
CA PRO A 137 -2.32 -12.00 -4.28
C PRO A 137 -2.89 -10.65 -4.71
N THR A 138 -2.72 -9.67 -3.83
CA THR A 138 -3.24 -8.31 -3.97
C THR A 138 -2.20 -7.22 -4.24
N PRO A 139 -0.87 -7.43 -4.16
CA PRO A 139 0.08 -6.46 -4.68
C PRO A 139 -0.17 -6.16 -6.16
N LEU A 140 0.00 -4.90 -6.54
CA LEU A 140 -0.38 -4.42 -7.85
C LEU A 140 0.55 -3.31 -8.36
N LEU A 141 0.59 -3.12 -9.68
CA LEU A 141 1.32 -2.05 -10.34
C LEU A 141 0.34 -1.17 -11.10
N LEU A 142 0.37 0.13 -10.84
CA LEU A 142 -0.49 1.13 -11.45
C LEU A 142 0.30 1.95 -12.48
N GLN A 143 -0.39 2.33 -13.56
CA GLN A 143 0.11 3.27 -14.57
C GLN A 143 -0.95 4.33 -14.84
N TYR A 144 -0.54 5.60 -14.76
CA TYR A 144 -1.37 6.76 -15.06
C TYR A 144 -0.69 7.65 -16.11
N GLY A 145 -1.41 8.02 -17.15
CA GLY A 145 -1.00 9.00 -18.15
C GLY A 145 -1.68 10.37 -17.99
N PRO A 146 -1.49 11.30 -18.93
CA PRO A 146 -2.12 12.62 -18.84
C PRO A 146 -3.66 12.54 -18.81
N GLY A 147 -4.27 13.23 -17.83
CA GLY A 147 -5.72 13.24 -17.62
C GLY A 147 -6.23 12.11 -16.72
N ASP A 148 -5.40 11.12 -16.42
CA ASP A 148 -5.73 10.03 -15.51
C ASP A 148 -5.74 10.48 -14.04
N PHE A 149 -6.52 9.80 -13.22
CA PHE A 149 -6.71 10.07 -11.79
C PHE A 149 -7.33 8.85 -11.10
N ASN A 150 -7.18 8.76 -9.78
CA ASN A 150 -7.88 7.77 -8.97
C ASN A 150 -8.88 8.49 -8.05
N CYS A 151 -10.15 8.10 -8.14
CA CYS A 151 -11.21 8.63 -7.29
C CYS A 151 -10.89 8.42 -5.80
N LEU A 152 -11.47 9.23 -4.92
CA LEU A 152 -11.40 8.96 -3.49
C LEU A 152 -12.23 7.71 -3.14
N HIS A 153 -11.53 6.65 -2.73
CA HIS A 153 -12.12 5.34 -2.46
C HIS A 153 -11.55 4.71 -1.19
N GLN A 154 -12.06 3.52 -0.87
CA GLN A 154 -11.64 2.66 0.22
C GLN A 154 -11.48 1.25 -0.35
N ASP A 155 -10.35 0.63 -0.07
CA ASP A 155 -10.04 -0.72 -0.54
C ASP A 155 -10.51 -1.75 0.49
N LEU A 156 -11.82 -1.95 0.52
CA LEU A 156 -12.47 -2.92 1.38
C LEU A 156 -13.02 -4.04 0.51
N TYR A 157 -12.27 -5.13 0.41
CA TYR A 157 -12.71 -6.31 -0.31
C TYR A 157 -12.20 -7.56 0.39
N GLY A 158 -12.95 -8.65 0.20
CA GLY A 158 -12.68 -9.89 0.91
C GLY A 158 -13.34 -9.94 2.29
N ASP A 159 -13.33 -11.14 2.87
CA ASP A 159 -13.84 -11.42 4.22
C ASP A 159 -12.81 -10.97 5.27
N LEU A 160 -11.51 -11.12 4.98
CA LEU A 160 -10.42 -10.56 5.79
C LEU A 160 -9.77 -9.41 5.04
N ALA A 161 -9.77 -8.23 5.66
CA ALA A 161 -9.17 -7.02 5.13
C ALA A 161 -8.21 -6.38 6.14
N PHE A 162 -6.97 -6.17 5.72
CA PHE A 162 -5.96 -5.47 6.53
C PHE A 162 -6.12 -3.95 6.40
N PRO A 163 -6.09 -3.16 7.50
CA PRO A 163 -6.61 -1.80 7.52
C PRO A 163 -5.59 -0.75 7.05
N ILE A 164 -4.36 -1.18 6.74
CA ILE A 164 -3.27 -0.33 6.29
C ILE A 164 -2.71 -0.87 4.98
N GLN A 165 -2.46 0.00 4.01
CA GLN A 165 -1.78 -0.35 2.77
C GLN A 165 -0.53 0.50 2.59
N VAL A 166 0.33 0.07 1.67
CA VAL A 166 1.53 0.83 1.28
C VAL A 166 1.49 1.10 -0.22
N ALA A 167 1.67 2.35 -0.63
CA ALA A 167 1.87 2.73 -2.02
C ALA A 167 3.27 3.34 -2.20
N ILE A 168 4.03 2.84 -3.18
CA ILE A 168 5.40 3.27 -3.48
C ILE A 168 5.40 4.00 -4.81
N LEU A 169 5.84 5.25 -4.83
CA LEU A 169 5.95 6.03 -6.06
C LEU A 169 7.19 5.59 -6.84
N LEU A 170 7.02 5.19 -8.10
CA LEU A 170 8.13 4.66 -8.91
C LEU A 170 8.64 5.67 -9.96
N SER A 171 7.91 6.74 -10.20
CA SER A 171 8.26 7.81 -11.14
C SER A 171 8.65 9.07 -10.39
N GLU A 172 9.56 9.88 -10.93
CA GLU A 172 10.02 11.12 -10.30
C GLU A 172 9.11 12.31 -10.65
N PRO A 173 8.44 12.96 -9.67
CA PRO A 173 7.64 14.14 -9.93
C PRO A 173 8.48 15.30 -10.51
N GLY A 174 7.90 16.02 -11.48
CA GLY A 174 8.55 17.12 -12.18
C GLY A 174 9.51 16.69 -13.29
N GLN A 175 9.91 15.42 -13.34
CA GLN A 175 10.71 14.85 -14.43
C GLN A 175 9.87 13.90 -15.28
N ASP A 176 9.33 12.85 -14.67
CA ASP A 176 8.56 11.80 -15.35
C ASP A 176 7.08 12.17 -15.51
N PHE A 177 6.54 12.97 -14.58
CA PHE A 177 5.15 13.43 -14.60
C PHE A 177 4.92 14.73 -13.81
N THR A 178 3.78 15.39 -14.02
CA THR A 178 3.32 16.53 -13.18
C THR A 178 1.87 16.33 -12.71
N GLY A 179 1.48 16.95 -11.60
CA GLY A 179 0.22 16.63 -10.90
C GLY A 179 0.30 15.25 -10.24
N GLY A 180 -0.81 14.52 -10.14
CA GLY A 180 -0.79 13.11 -9.71
C GLY A 180 -0.39 12.89 -8.26
N GLU A 181 -0.65 13.86 -7.38
CA GLU A 181 -0.33 13.73 -5.96
C GLU A 181 -1.18 12.62 -5.31
N PHE A 182 -0.59 11.87 -4.37
CA PHE A 182 -1.34 10.95 -3.52
C PHE A 182 -2.09 11.78 -2.47
N VAL A 183 -3.39 11.52 -2.33
CA VAL A 183 -4.26 12.32 -1.46
C VAL A 183 -5.04 11.41 -0.54
N LEU A 184 -5.16 11.82 0.72
CA LEU A 184 -6.17 11.30 1.63
C LEU A 184 -7.20 12.39 1.96
N THR A 185 -8.43 11.97 2.16
CA THR A 185 -9.46 12.80 2.80
C THR A 185 -9.91 12.13 4.08
N GLU A 186 -9.90 12.89 5.16
CA GLU A 186 -10.42 12.48 6.45
C GLU A 186 -11.75 13.19 6.73
N GLN A 187 -12.81 12.41 6.83
CA GLN A 187 -14.12 12.87 7.24
C GLN A 187 -14.34 12.59 8.72
N ARG A 188 -14.49 13.67 9.49
CA ARG A 188 -14.87 13.62 10.91
C ARG A 188 -16.39 13.81 11.04
N PRO A 189 -17.07 13.08 11.94
CA PRO A 189 -18.52 13.22 12.12
C PRO A 189 -18.92 14.69 12.36
N ARG A 190 -19.86 15.19 11.55
CA ARG A 190 -20.41 16.56 11.63
C ARG A 190 -19.39 17.69 11.40
N MET A 191 -18.26 17.40 10.77
CA MET A 191 -17.26 18.41 10.37
C MET A 191 -16.97 18.33 8.87
N GLN A 192 -16.39 19.39 8.33
CA GLN A 192 -15.84 19.37 6.98
C GLN A 192 -14.64 18.43 6.89
N SER A 193 -14.46 17.82 5.72
CA SER A 193 -13.35 16.92 5.45
C SER A 193 -12.01 17.67 5.48
N ARG A 194 -10.99 17.05 6.08
CA ARG A 194 -9.60 17.48 5.97
C ARG A 194 -8.93 16.74 4.81
N VAL A 195 -8.05 17.40 4.08
CA VAL A 195 -7.26 16.81 3.00
C VAL A 195 -5.81 16.72 3.46
N GLU A 196 -5.18 15.57 3.22
CA GLU A 196 -3.73 15.39 3.33
C GLU A 196 -3.19 15.09 1.93
N VAL A 197 -2.20 15.87 1.49
CA VAL A 197 -1.50 15.66 0.21
C VAL A 197 -0.11 15.16 0.55
N VAL A 198 0.27 13.98 0.07
CA VAL A 198 1.52 13.32 0.44
C VAL A 198 2.57 13.56 -0.66
N PRO A 199 3.61 14.38 -0.41
CA PRO A 199 4.54 14.85 -1.44
C PRO A 199 5.67 13.84 -1.71
N LEU A 200 5.32 12.64 -2.16
CA LEU A 200 6.27 11.56 -2.44
C LEU A 200 7.26 11.92 -3.55
N ARG A 201 8.53 11.53 -3.40
CA ARG A 201 9.54 11.44 -4.47
C ARG A 201 9.64 10.01 -5.00
N GLN A 202 10.38 9.81 -6.09
CA GLN A 202 10.67 8.47 -6.58
C GLN A 202 11.33 7.63 -5.48
N GLY A 203 10.76 6.45 -5.23
CA GLY A 203 11.24 5.50 -4.23
C GLY A 203 10.67 5.73 -2.83
N ASP A 204 9.99 6.84 -2.58
CA ASP A 204 9.25 7.03 -1.34
C ASP A 204 7.99 6.17 -1.33
N ALA A 205 7.62 5.71 -0.14
CA ALA A 205 6.37 5.02 0.09
C ALA A 205 5.50 5.77 1.09
N VAL A 206 4.18 5.62 0.95
CA VAL A 206 3.21 6.04 1.96
C VAL A 206 2.53 4.80 2.53
N ALA A 207 2.62 4.62 3.85
CA ALA A 207 1.72 3.73 4.59
C ALA A 207 0.46 4.52 4.95
N PHE A 208 -0.73 3.97 4.74
CA PHE A 208 -1.97 4.70 4.95
C PHE A 208 -3.15 3.85 5.41
N ALA A 209 -4.03 4.46 6.21
CA ALA A 209 -5.29 3.87 6.63
C ALA A 209 -6.27 3.76 5.46
N VAL A 210 -6.77 2.54 5.22
CA VAL A 210 -7.65 2.24 4.07
C VAL A 210 -9.08 2.72 4.28
N HIS A 211 -9.54 2.73 5.54
CA HIS A 211 -10.93 3.03 5.87
C HIS A 211 -11.07 3.83 7.15
N ASN A 212 -10.69 3.29 8.31
CA ASN A 212 -10.90 3.94 9.59
C ASN A 212 -9.62 4.01 10.39
N ARG A 213 -9.50 5.07 11.19
CA ARG A 213 -8.54 5.14 12.31
C ARG A 213 -9.23 5.70 13.55
N PRO A 214 -8.76 5.37 14.75
CA PRO A 214 -9.25 6.00 15.98
C PRO A 214 -8.67 7.40 16.17
N VAL A 215 -9.51 8.34 16.59
CA VAL A 215 -9.13 9.67 17.07
C VAL A 215 -9.55 9.82 18.53
N GLN A 216 -8.66 10.38 19.35
CA GLN A 216 -8.99 10.71 20.73
C GLN A 216 -9.88 11.97 20.77
N GLY A 217 -11.11 11.82 21.26
CA GLY A 217 -12.00 12.93 21.59
C GLY A 217 -12.05 13.20 23.10
N THR A 218 -12.82 14.21 23.49
CA THR A 218 -13.02 14.58 24.91
C THR A 218 -13.77 13.52 25.72
N LYS A 219 -14.57 12.67 25.05
CA LYS A 219 -15.38 11.60 25.65
C LYS A 219 -14.85 10.19 25.38
N GLY A 220 -13.62 10.07 24.88
CA GLY A 220 -13.02 8.80 24.46
C GLY A 220 -12.69 8.73 22.97
N ASN A 221 -12.30 7.55 22.50
CA ASN A 221 -11.96 7.35 21.10
C ASN A 221 -13.23 7.32 20.22
N TYR A 222 -13.15 7.90 19.03
CA TYR A 222 -14.15 7.78 17.97
C TYR A 222 -13.48 7.46 16.63
N ARG A 223 -14.26 7.00 15.66
CA ARG A 223 -13.76 6.64 14.33
C ARG A 223 -13.87 7.83 13.36
N VAL A 224 -12.85 8.02 12.54
CA VAL A 224 -12.88 8.92 11.39
C VAL A 224 -12.77 8.10 10.11
N ASN A 225 -13.49 8.53 9.07
CA ASN A 225 -13.46 7.84 7.79
C ASN A 225 -12.37 8.45 6.91
N LEU A 226 -11.48 7.62 6.41
CA LEU A 226 -10.50 7.96 5.41
C LEU A 226 -10.90 7.43 4.06
N ARG A 227 -10.62 8.22 3.03
CA ARG A 227 -10.59 7.79 1.64
C ARG A 227 -9.27 8.23 1.05
N HIS A 228 -8.75 7.49 0.10
CA HIS A 228 -7.51 7.83 -0.58
C HIS A 228 -7.70 7.80 -2.09
N GLY A 229 -6.81 8.47 -2.81
CA GLY A 229 -6.86 8.57 -4.26
C GLY A 229 -5.63 9.27 -4.81
N VAL A 230 -5.67 9.55 -6.11
CA VAL A 230 -4.57 10.22 -6.83
C VAL A 230 -5.18 11.35 -7.62
N SER A 231 -4.64 12.56 -7.44
CA SER A 231 -5.08 13.73 -8.20
C SER A 231 -4.84 13.54 -9.70
N ARG A 232 -5.36 14.46 -10.53
CA ARG A 232 -5.16 14.40 -11.98
C ARG A 232 -3.67 14.51 -12.35
N VAL A 233 -3.16 13.53 -13.08
CA VAL A 233 -1.89 13.63 -13.78
C VAL A 233 -2.03 14.63 -14.94
N ARG A 234 -1.15 15.62 -14.99
CA ARG A 234 -1.23 16.74 -15.96
C ARG A 234 -0.35 16.50 -17.18
N SER A 235 0.80 15.85 -17.00
CA SER A 235 1.71 15.46 -18.07
C SER A 235 2.51 14.23 -17.65
N GLY A 236 3.10 13.54 -18.64
CA GLY A 236 4.03 12.43 -18.41
C GLY A 236 3.35 11.12 -17.99
N LEU A 237 4.14 10.23 -17.38
CA LEU A 237 3.74 8.88 -17.00
C LEU A 237 4.09 8.63 -15.54
N ARG A 238 3.09 8.21 -14.76
CA ARG A 238 3.23 7.97 -13.32
C ARG A 238 2.98 6.49 -13.02
N HIS A 239 4.02 5.82 -12.53
CA HIS A 239 3.94 4.45 -12.02
C HIS A 239 3.94 4.41 -10.49
N THR A 240 3.20 3.46 -9.94
CA THR A 240 3.12 3.23 -8.49
C THR A 240 2.95 1.75 -8.23
N ALA A 241 3.68 1.20 -7.27
CA ALA A 241 3.42 -0.14 -6.74
C ALA A 241 2.56 -0.06 -5.49
N GLY A 242 1.51 -0.87 -5.42
CA GLY A 242 0.70 -1.06 -4.22
C GLY A 242 1.06 -2.37 -3.53
N ILE A 243 1.26 -2.32 -2.21
CA ILE A 243 1.42 -3.49 -1.34
C ILE A 243 0.20 -3.54 -0.42
N ILE A 244 -0.56 -4.61 -0.59
CA ILE A 244 -1.73 -4.95 0.20
C ILE A 244 -1.42 -6.28 0.90
N PHE A 245 -1.79 -6.40 2.16
CA PHE A 245 -1.27 -7.46 3.03
C PHE A 245 -2.19 -8.68 3.16
N HIS A 246 -3.48 -8.57 2.84
CA HIS A 246 -4.39 -9.72 2.75
C HIS A 246 -4.49 -10.19 1.29
N ASP A 247 -4.75 -11.48 1.08
CA ASP A 247 -5.12 -11.98 -0.24
C ASP A 247 -6.62 -11.80 -0.50
N ALA A 248 -7.04 -11.89 -1.76
CA ALA A 248 -8.42 -11.79 -2.19
C ALA A 248 -8.97 -13.16 -2.61
N LYS A 249 -10.30 -13.34 -2.53
CA LYS A 249 -11.01 -14.41 -3.29
C LYS A 249 -10.65 -14.28 -4.75
#